data_AF-A0A812T3V4-F1
#
_entry.id   AF-A0A812T3V4-F1
#
_cell.length_a   1.000
_cell.length_b   1.000
_cell.length_c   1.000
_cell.angle_alpha   90.00
_cell.angle_beta   90.00
_cell.angle_gamma   90.00
#
_symmetry.space_group_name_H-M   'P 1'
#
loop_
_entity.id
_entity.type
_entity.pdbx_description
1 polymer ?
#
loop_
_entity_poly.entity_id
_entity_poly.type
_entity_poly.pdbx_seq_one_letter_code
_entity_poly.pdbx_strand_id
1 'polypeptide(L)'
;MVIAVQNAQPLVDPRNLQRVSPEEPEHAFLLWIAELLDAGVTENDRIQIRRLLLSVPLKFVVLASEEARYFAQANMREQIAMRHELEARTAVQKIFEFQMLRKKKNWKAQDIADRYTREVDQAPRDRNEMVSLKYIENCFHIWDALFTSPDVQAVILDMERRHGTKSPFHFMSQLLAVEMKCKSAETAFWAVSFMRLYIDRGFMSHGEMTFRSLTGRNTNQKGWLDVVLEKRTVLAWLQGPFADKLGLAESTKAVSLLDFIWKVIFGPKHDAQLKNLLKQSRTPEELMGVAPFQEDIQSMTDEAEQNKEGEAGVLATNHTQDE
;
A
#
# COMPACT_ATOMS: atom_id res chain seq x y z
N MET A 1 27.60 19.06 -3.28
CA MET A 1 27.91 19.52 -1.91
C MET A 1 27.20 20.85 -1.64
N VAL A 2 26.62 21.03 -0.44
CA VAL A 2 25.98 22.30 -0.03
C VAL A 2 26.84 22.96 1.04
N ILE A 3 27.19 24.22 0.80
CA ILE A 3 28.01 25.05 1.69
C ILE A 3 27.15 26.18 2.25
N ALA A 4 27.03 26.25 3.57
CA ALA A 4 26.50 27.40 4.28
C ALA A 4 27.49 28.56 4.23
N VAL A 5 26.93 29.75 4.08
CA VAL A 5 27.65 30.99 4.19
C VAL A 5 27.08 31.79 5.34
N GLN A 6 27.94 32.12 6.31
CA GLN A 6 27.59 33.07 7.37
C GLN A 6 27.82 34.50 6.85
N ASN A 7 26.73 35.27 6.75
CA ASN A 7 26.64 36.60 6.13
C ASN A 7 26.81 36.60 4.60
N ALA A 8 26.07 37.49 3.91
CA ALA A 8 25.81 37.45 2.47
C ALA A 8 27.02 37.58 1.51
N GLN A 9 28.27 37.49 2.01
CA GLN A 9 29.51 37.65 1.25
C GLN A 9 30.48 36.47 1.47
N PRO A 10 30.24 35.31 0.84
CA PRO A 10 31.03 34.08 1.05
C PRO A 10 32.51 34.17 0.70
N LEU A 11 32.86 35.07 -0.21
CA LEU A 11 34.20 35.19 -0.76
C LEU A 11 35.10 36.15 0.02
N VAL A 12 34.53 36.91 0.98
CA VAL A 12 35.25 37.93 1.75
C VAL A 12 35.96 37.32 2.96
N ASP A 13 35.36 36.30 3.59
CA ASP A 13 36.02 35.50 4.63
C ASP A 13 35.74 34.00 4.41
N PRO A 14 36.72 33.26 3.85
CA PRO A 14 36.60 31.82 3.62
C PRO A 14 36.29 31.01 4.90
N ARG A 15 36.57 31.54 6.10
CA ARG A 15 36.26 30.89 7.38
C ARG A 15 34.75 30.81 7.65
N ASN A 16 33.95 31.61 6.95
CA ASN A 16 32.49 31.58 7.04
C ASN A 16 31.84 30.52 6.14
N LEU A 17 32.64 29.78 5.36
CA LEU A 17 32.19 28.66 4.56
C LEU A 17 32.16 27.40 5.42
N GLN A 18 30.97 26.91 5.70
CA GLN A 18 30.80 25.67 6.44
C GLN A 18 29.94 24.69 5.66
N ARG A 19 30.28 23.41 5.72
CA ARG A 19 29.52 22.35 5.06
C ARG A 19 28.16 22.17 5.75
N VAL A 20 27.10 22.07 4.95
CA VAL A 20 25.74 21.71 5.41
C VAL A 20 25.33 20.35 4.87
N SER A 21 25.82 19.98 3.68
CA SER A 21 25.45 18.68 3.12
C SER A 21 26.00 17.52 3.96
N PRO A 22 25.26 16.41 4.08
CA PRO A 22 25.75 15.13 4.62
C PRO A 22 27.10 14.71 4.03
N GLU A 23 27.92 14.03 4.83
CA GLU A 23 29.25 13.48 4.50
C GLU A 23 29.18 12.05 3.93
N GLU A 24 28.08 11.37 4.19
CA GLU A 24 27.82 10.00 3.81
C GLU A 24 27.95 9.76 2.29
N PRO A 25 27.46 10.62 1.38
CA PRO A 25 27.69 10.46 -0.05
C PRO A 25 29.15 10.54 -0.47
N GLU A 26 29.97 11.33 0.23
CA GLU A 26 31.40 11.44 -0.08
C GLU A 26 32.14 10.21 0.42
N HIS A 27 31.82 9.72 1.62
CA HIS A 27 32.35 8.46 2.11
C HIS A 27 31.98 7.31 1.16
N ALA A 28 30.72 7.23 0.73
CA ALA A 28 30.28 6.22 -0.24
C ALA A 28 31.03 6.33 -1.57
N PHE A 29 31.23 7.55 -2.08
CA PHE A 29 32.00 7.78 -3.31
C PHE A 29 33.47 7.39 -3.18
N LEU A 30 34.11 7.69 -2.04
CA LEU A 30 35.49 7.31 -1.76
C LEU A 30 35.66 5.80 -1.61
N LEU A 31 34.71 5.12 -0.95
CA LEU A 31 34.69 3.67 -0.83
C LEU A 31 34.55 3.00 -2.21
N TRP A 32 33.63 3.50 -3.05
CA TRP A 32 33.48 3.02 -4.42
C TRP A 32 34.75 3.19 -5.26
N ILE A 33 35.45 4.33 -5.12
CA ILE A 33 36.75 4.52 -5.78
C ILE A 33 37.79 3.53 -5.28
N ALA A 34 37.84 3.26 -3.97
CA ALA A 34 38.77 2.28 -3.41
C ALA A 34 38.54 0.89 -4.01
N GLU A 35 37.28 0.44 -4.07
CA GLU A 35 36.90 -0.83 -4.69
C GLU A 35 37.32 -0.92 -6.17
N LEU A 36 37.11 0.15 -6.95
CA LEU A 36 37.56 0.20 -8.35
C LEU A 36 39.08 0.10 -8.48
N LEU A 37 39.82 0.79 -7.61
CA LEU A 37 41.28 0.75 -7.62
C LEU A 37 41.81 -0.66 -7.28
N ASP A 38 41.18 -1.31 -6.30
CA ASP A 38 41.49 -2.69 -5.91
C ASP A 38 41.16 -3.71 -7.01
N ALA A 39 40.10 -3.46 -7.78
CA ALA A 39 39.72 -4.27 -8.94
C ALA A 39 40.66 -4.10 -10.16
N GLY A 40 41.65 -3.20 -10.09
CA GLY A 40 42.68 -3.06 -11.13
C GLY A 40 42.26 -2.26 -12.36
N VAL A 41 41.49 -1.18 -12.18
CA VAL A 41 41.09 -0.28 -13.29
C VAL A 41 42.27 0.29 -14.10
N THR A 42 42.00 0.60 -15.38
CA THR A 42 43.00 1.06 -16.34
C THR A 42 43.52 2.48 -16.02
N GLU A 43 44.63 2.89 -16.63
CA GLU A 43 45.14 4.27 -16.46
C GLU A 43 44.15 5.32 -16.97
N ASN A 44 43.41 5.01 -18.04
CA ASN A 44 42.37 5.91 -18.53
C ASN A 44 41.25 6.09 -17.50
N ASP A 45 40.82 5.01 -16.83
CA ASP A 45 39.82 5.07 -15.76
C ASP A 45 40.34 5.90 -14.57
N ARG A 46 41.63 5.77 -14.21
CA ARG A 46 42.27 6.57 -13.15
C ARG A 46 42.22 8.07 -13.46
N ILE A 47 42.44 8.46 -14.72
CA ILE A 47 42.32 9.86 -15.15
C ILE A 47 40.88 10.36 -15.00
N GLN A 48 39.88 9.54 -15.36
CA GLN A 48 38.47 9.91 -15.18
C GLN A 48 38.07 10.01 -13.70
N ILE A 49 38.51 9.07 -12.87
CA ILE A 49 38.29 9.10 -11.42
C ILE A 49 38.90 10.38 -10.82
N ARG A 50 40.12 10.76 -11.20
CA ARG A 50 40.74 12.02 -10.77
C ARG A 50 39.90 13.23 -11.20
N ARG A 51 39.42 13.26 -12.44
CA ARG A 51 38.54 14.35 -12.91
C ARG A 51 37.27 14.44 -12.09
N LEU A 52 36.63 13.31 -11.76
CA LEU A 52 35.44 13.27 -10.93
C LEU A 52 35.73 13.75 -9.50
N LEU A 53 36.82 13.30 -8.88
CA LEU A 53 37.26 13.77 -7.56
C LEU A 53 37.48 15.28 -7.50
N LEU A 54 37.96 15.86 -8.61
CA LEU A 54 38.19 17.30 -8.73
C LEU A 54 36.95 18.08 -9.21
N SER A 55 35.86 17.40 -9.53
CA SER A 55 34.62 17.99 -10.06
C SER A 55 33.47 17.77 -9.08
N VAL A 56 33.32 18.67 -8.11
CA VAL A 56 32.19 18.62 -7.17
C VAL A 56 31.24 19.78 -7.44
N PRO A 57 29.96 19.52 -7.79
CA PRO A 57 28.98 20.60 -7.88
C PRO A 57 28.73 21.19 -6.50
N LEU A 58 28.91 22.51 -6.38
CA LEU A 58 28.68 23.27 -5.16
C LEU A 58 27.38 24.07 -5.26
N LYS A 59 26.61 24.08 -4.17
CA LYS A 59 25.51 25.02 -3.95
C LYS A 59 25.79 25.82 -2.69
N PHE A 60 25.85 27.13 -2.80
CA PHE A 60 25.97 28.03 -1.66
C PHE A 60 24.57 28.40 -1.15
N VAL A 61 24.37 28.35 0.17
CA VAL A 61 23.12 28.74 0.82
C VAL A 61 23.47 29.68 1.98
N VAL A 62 22.80 30.82 2.06
CA VAL A 62 22.98 31.74 3.19
C VAL A 62 22.09 31.26 4.34
N LEU A 63 22.70 30.95 5.49
CA LEU A 63 22.00 30.57 6.72
C LEU A 63 22.33 31.62 7.79
N ALA A 64 21.31 32.24 8.35
CA ALA A 64 21.46 33.44 9.18
C ALA A 64 22.07 33.17 10.57
N SER A 65 22.02 31.93 11.05
CA SER A 65 22.51 31.53 12.37
C SER A 65 23.12 30.13 12.36
N GLU A 66 23.90 29.85 13.41
CA GLU A 66 24.43 28.51 13.68
C GLU A 66 23.33 27.47 13.91
N GLU A 67 22.25 27.85 14.59
CA GLU A 67 21.08 26.99 14.79
C GLU A 67 20.41 26.62 13.46
N ALA A 68 20.21 27.60 12.56
CA ALA A 68 19.65 27.34 11.24
C ALA A 68 20.53 26.38 10.41
N ARG A 69 21.86 26.48 10.57
CA ARG A 69 22.84 25.56 9.97
C ARG A 69 22.70 24.15 10.50
N TYR A 70 22.62 23.98 11.82
CA TYR A 70 22.43 22.67 12.45
C TYR A 70 21.18 21.96 11.92
N PHE A 71 20.03 22.64 11.95
CA PHE A 71 18.77 22.05 11.46
C PHE A 71 18.77 21.80 9.95
N ALA A 72 19.41 22.66 9.15
CA ALA A 72 19.56 22.41 7.72
C ALA A 72 20.40 21.15 7.43
N GLN A 73 21.49 20.94 8.17
CA GLN A 73 22.32 19.74 8.04
C GLN A 73 21.55 18.48 8.46
N ALA A 74 20.86 18.51 9.61
CA ALA A 74 20.02 17.41 10.07
C ALA A 74 18.94 17.06 9.04
N ASN A 75 18.21 18.05 8.53
CA ASN A 75 17.20 17.85 7.49
C ASN A 75 17.76 17.25 6.20
N MET A 76 18.95 17.67 5.76
CA MET A 76 19.58 17.09 4.56
C MET A 76 19.98 15.64 4.76
N ARG A 77 20.45 15.26 5.96
CA ARG A 77 20.74 13.87 6.32
C ARG A 77 19.47 13.02 6.28
N GLU A 78 18.39 13.47 6.93
CA GLU A 78 17.09 12.79 6.90
C GLU A 78 16.53 12.63 5.48
N GLN A 79 16.70 13.67 4.64
CA GLN A 79 16.26 13.62 3.25
C GLN A 79 17.03 12.61 2.38
N ILE A 80 18.27 12.25 2.70
CA ILE A 80 19.01 11.22 1.94
C ILE A 80 18.34 9.87 2.08
N ALA A 81 18.00 9.47 3.31
CA ALA A 81 17.31 8.21 3.55
C ALA A 81 15.99 8.14 2.77
N MET A 82 15.22 9.23 2.78
CA MET A 82 13.98 9.35 2.02
C MET A 82 14.21 9.31 0.50
N ARG A 83 15.24 9.99 -0.03
CA ARG A 83 15.55 9.96 -1.48
C ARG A 83 15.96 8.58 -1.94
N HIS A 84 16.82 7.91 -1.18
CA HIS A 84 17.21 6.53 -1.47
C HIS A 84 16.00 5.60 -1.45
N GLU A 85 15.05 5.80 -0.53
CA GLU A 85 13.78 5.07 -0.52
C GLU A 85 12.97 5.31 -1.81
N LEU A 86 12.91 6.54 -2.32
CA LEU A 86 12.21 6.85 -3.58
C LEU A 86 12.88 6.30 -4.83
N GLU A 87 14.20 6.07 -4.78
CA GLU A 87 14.98 5.46 -5.87
C GLU A 87 14.88 3.93 -5.88
N ALA A 88 14.43 3.32 -4.78
CA ALA A 88 14.27 1.88 -4.68
C ALA A 88 13.14 1.38 -5.59
N ARG A 89 13.43 0.31 -6.34
CA ARG A 89 12.42 -0.37 -7.16
C ARG A 89 11.39 -1.08 -6.30
N THR A 90 10.12 -0.81 -6.56
CA THR A 90 9.02 -1.50 -5.87
C THR A 90 8.80 -2.92 -6.39
N ALA A 91 8.10 -3.77 -5.63
CA ALA A 91 7.75 -5.12 -6.07
C ALA A 91 6.96 -5.10 -7.38
N VAL A 92 5.99 -4.18 -7.51
CA VAL A 92 5.23 -4.00 -8.75
C VAL A 92 6.16 -3.71 -9.92
N GLN A 93 7.08 -2.75 -9.79
CA GLN A 93 8.03 -2.42 -10.86
C GLN A 93 8.90 -3.62 -11.26
N LYS A 94 9.42 -4.38 -10.28
CA LYS A 94 10.20 -5.60 -10.52
C LYS A 94 9.39 -6.67 -11.25
N ILE A 95 8.12 -6.87 -10.87
CA ILE A 95 7.22 -7.82 -11.55
C ILE A 95 7.08 -7.47 -13.04
N PHE A 96 6.83 -6.20 -13.38
CA PHE A 96 6.75 -5.77 -14.77
C PHE A 96 8.07 -5.93 -15.51
N GLU A 97 9.19 -5.59 -14.88
CA GLU A 97 10.53 -5.73 -15.46
C GLU A 97 10.83 -7.19 -15.83
N PHE A 98 10.68 -8.11 -14.87
CA PHE A 98 10.95 -9.53 -15.10
C PHE A 98 9.95 -10.13 -16.08
N GLN A 99 8.69 -9.69 -16.07
CA GLN A 99 7.74 -10.11 -17.07
C GLN A 99 8.11 -9.64 -18.48
N MET A 100 8.63 -8.42 -18.62
CA MET A 100 9.14 -7.94 -19.90
C MET A 100 10.34 -8.77 -20.37
N LEU A 101 11.25 -9.18 -19.48
CA LEU A 101 12.36 -10.07 -19.82
C LEU A 101 11.85 -11.44 -20.28
N ARG A 102 10.88 -12.03 -19.56
CA ARG A 102 10.19 -13.28 -19.94
C ARG A 102 9.60 -13.17 -21.35
N LYS A 103 8.88 -12.09 -21.66
CA LYS A 103 8.20 -11.92 -22.97
C LYS A 103 9.13 -11.52 -24.11
N LYS A 104 10.06 -10.58 -23.91
CA LYS A 104 10.90 -10.02 -25.00
C LYS A 104 12.13 -10.85 -25.30
N LYS A 105 12.68 -11.53 -24.29
CA LYS A 105 13.92 -12.29 -24.42
C LYS A 105 13.73 -13.79 -24.26
N ASN A 106 12.51 -14.24 -23.93
CA ASN A 106 12.17 -15.63 -23.67
C ASN A 106 13.06 -16.28 -22.60
N TRP A 107 13.51 -15.48 -21.62
CA TRP A 107 14.34 -15.96 -20.53
C TRP A 107 13.49 -16.74 -19.52
N LYS A 108 14.03 -17.85 -19.02
CA LYS A 108 13.40 -18.60 -17.93
C LYS A 108 13.69 -17.91 -16.59
N ALA A 109 12.93 -18.27 -15.56
CA ALA A 109 13.12 -17.72 -14.22
C ALA A 109 14.57 -17.93 -13.71
N GLN A 110 15.15 -19.11 -13.96
CA GLN A 110 16.53 -19.43 -13.63
C GLN A 110 17.54 -18.50 -14.32
N ASP A 111 17.41 -18.31 -15.64
CA ASP A 111 18.32 -17.46 -16.40
C ASP A 111 18.31 -16.01 -15.89
N ILE A 112 17.12 -15.50 -15.54
CA ILE A 112 16.96 -14.16 -14.96
C ILE A 112 17.64 -14.10 -13.59
N ALA A 113 17.38 -15.06 -12.70
CA ALA A 113 17.93 -15.07 -11.35
C ALA A 113 19.46 -15.16 -11.34
N ASP A 114 20.04 -16.06 -12.14
CA ASP A 114 21.49 -16.24 -12.25
C ASP A 114 22.17 -14.97 -12.77
N ARG A 115 21.57 -14.37 -13.80
CA ARG A 115 22.10 -13.15 -14.40
C ARG A 115 21.97 -11.95 -13.48
N TYR A 116 20.83 -11.79 -12.82
CA TYR A 116 20.62 -10.69 -11.87
C TYR A 116 21.59 -10.80 -10.68
N THR A 117 21.81 -12.01 -10.17
CA THR A 117 22.77 -12.26 -9.07
C THR A 117 24.20 -11.95 -9.49
N ARG A 118 24.56 -12.23 -10.75
CA ARG A 118 25.92 -11.99 -11.28
C ARG A 118 26.16 -10.53 -11.70
N GLU A 119 25.15 -9.85 -12.23
CA GLU A 119 25.32 -8.56 -12.92
C GLU A 119 24.74 -7.37 -12.14
N VAL A 120 23.97 -7.60 -11.07
CA VAL A 120 23.35 -6.54 -10.27
C VAL A 120 23.79 -6.63 -8.83
N ASP A 121 24.42 -5.56 -8.33
CA ASP A 121 24.71 -5.39 -6.91
C ASP A 121 23.41 -5.13 -6.15
N GLN A 122 22.94 -6.18 -5.47
CA GLN A 122 21.68 -6.12 -4.74
C GLN A 122 21.91 -5.46 -3.38
N ALA A 123 21.30 -4.29 -3.18
CA ALA A 123 21.19 -3.63 -1.87
C ALA A 123 19.73 -3.68 -1.35
N PRO A 124 19.21 -4.87 -1.01
CA PRO A 124 17.81 -5.00 -0.61
C PRO A 124 17.59 -4.39 0.77
N ARG A 125 16.41 -3.79 0.98
CA ARG A 125 16.00 -3.25 2.28
C ARG A 125 15.79 -4.35 3.32
N ASP A 126 15.23 -5.48 2.88
CA ASP A 126 15.07 -6.72 3.64
C ASP A 126 15.75 -7.86 2.89
N ARG A 127 16.47 -8.74 3.59
CA ARG A 127 17.07 -9.95 3.00
C ARG A 127 16.04 -10.80 2.24
N ASN A 128 14.77 -10.76 2.63
CA ASN A 128 13.68 -11.46 1.94
C ASN A 128 13.34 -10.85 0.57
N GLU A 129 13.86 -9.68 0.23
CA GLU A 129 13.69 -9.01 -1.06
C GLU A 129 14.88 -9.18 -2.01
N MET A 130 15.87 -9.99 -1.63
CA MET A 130 16.90 -10.45 -2.56
C MET A 130 16.25 -11.18 -3.73
N VAL A 131 16.63 -10.78 -4.94
CA VAL A 131 16.25 -11.42 -6.17
C VAL A 131 16.94 -12.78 -6.22
N SER A 132 16.14 -13.81 -5.94
CA SER A 132 16.46 -15.23 -6.03
C SER A 132 15.57 -15.90 -7.08
N LEU A 133 15.86 -17.15 -7.45
CA LEU A 133 14.98 -17.92 -8.34
C LEU A 133 13.52 -17.89 -7.86
N LYS A 134 13.31 -18.19 -6.58
CA LYS A 134 11.98 -18.18 -5.96
C LYS A 134 11.31 -16.81 -6.03
N TYR A 135 12.08 -15.73 -5.91
CA TYR A 135 11.55 -14.38 -6.06
C TYR A 135 11.03 -14.14 -7.50
N ILE A 136 11.79 -14.56 -8.52
CA ILE A 136 11.37 -14.43 -9.93
C ILE A 136 10.15 -15.30 -10.22
N GLU A 137 10.12 -16.54 -9.73
CA GLU A 137 8.97 -17.43 -9.87
C GLU A 137 7.72 -16.81 -9.23
N ASN A 138 7.84 -16.26 -8.02
CA ASN A 138 6.76 -15.53 -7.36
C ASN A 138 6.29 -14.33 -8.19
N CYS A 139 7.20 -13.59 -8.83
CA CYS A 139 6.82 -12.48 -9.73
C CYS A 139 5.96 -12.97 -10.90
N PHE A 140 6.32 -14.11 -11.48
CA PHE A 140 5.57 -14.71 -12.59
C PHE A 140 4.21 -15.21 -12.14
N HIS A 141 4.13 -15.91 -11.01
CA HIS A 141 2.86 -16.34 -10.43
C HIS A 141 1.93 -15.17 -10.14
N ILE A 142 2.45 -14.11 -9.51
CA ILE A 142 1.68 -12.89 -9.23
C ILE A 142 1.25 -12.20 -10.52
N TRP A 143 2.13 -12.14 -11.53
CA TRP A 143 1.75 -11.58 -12.83
C TRP A 143 0.54 -12.33 -13.39
N ASP A 144 0.65 -13.65 -13.49
CA ASP A 144 -0.34 -14.48 -14.14
C ASP A 144 -1.68 -14.43 -13.36
N ALA A 145 -1.64 -14.39 -12.02
CA ALA A 145 -2.81 -14.35 -11.15
C ALA A 145 -3.48 -12.95 -11.00
N LEU A 146 -2.69 -11.88 -10.85
CA LEU A 146 -3.20 -10.55 -10.51
C LEU A 146 -3.13 -9.55 -11.66
N PHE A 147 -2.05 -9.56 -12.46
CA PHE A 147 -1.81 -8.54 -13.49
C PHE A 147 -2.34 -8.92 -14.89
N THR A 148 -2.84 -10.14 -15.07
CA THR A 148 -3.57 -10.52 -16.29
C THR A 148 -4.97 -9.91 -16.33
N SER A 149 -5.56 -9.57 -15.17
CA SER A 149 -6.85 -8.88 -15.07
C SER A 149 -6.64 -7.36 -15.13
N PRO A 150 -7.19 -6.65 -16.14
CA PRO A 150 -7.05 -5.20 -16.24
C PRO A 150 -7.60 -4.43 -15.03
N ASP A 151 -8.69 -4.92 -14.43
CA ASP A 151 -9.34 -4.26 -13.30
C ASP A 151 -8.51 -4.36 -12.02
N VAL A 152 -7.96 -5.55 -11.73
CA VAL A 152 -7.05 -5.76 -10.60
C VAL A 152 -5.78 -4.94 -10.79
N GLN A 153 -5.20 -4.99 -12.01
CA GLN A 153 -4.03 -4.21 -12.38
C GLN A 153 -4.27 -2.70 -12.19
N ALA A 154 -5.42 -2.17 -12.63
CA ALA A 154 -5.74 -0.75 -12.53
C ALA A 154 -5.78 -0.27 -11.08
N VAL A 155 -6.36 -1.06 -10.16
CA VAL A 155 -6.41 -0.71 -8.73
C VAL A 155 -5.01 -0.73 -8.11
N ILE A 156 -4.22 -1.77 -8.40
CA ILE A 156 -2.85 -1.87 -7.87
C ILE A 156 -1.98 -0.72 -8.39
N LEU A 157 -2.01 -0.43 -9.70
CA LEU A 157 -1.22 0.65 -10.30
C LEU A 157 -1.67 2.04 -9.83
N ASP A 158 -2.97 2.26 -9.59
CA ASP A 158 -3.43 3.52 -9.01
C ASP A 158 -2.92 3.72 -7.57
N MET A 159 -2.96 2.67 -6.74
CA MET A 159 -2.40 2.70 -5.39
C MET A 159 -0.89 2.94 -5.42
N GLU A 160 -0.17 2.30 -6.34
CA GLU A 160 1.26 2.50 -6.54
C GLU A 160 1.58 3.93 -6.95
N ARG A 161 0.80 4.50 -7.87
CA ARG A 161 0.95 5.89 -8.32
C ARG A 161 0.72 6.90 -7.20
N ARG A 162 -0.25 6.64 -6.31
CA ARG A 162 -0.60 7.56 -5.21
C ARG A 162 0.34 7.47 -4.02
N HIS A 163 0.89 6.29 -3.74
CA HIS A 163 1.64 6.04 -2.50
C HIS A 163 3.10 5.65 -2.69
N GLY A 164 3.53 5.28 -3.90
CA GLY A 164 4.91 4.87 -4.19
C GLY A 164 5.36 3.74 -3.27
N THR A 165 6.49 3.93 -2.59
CA THR A 165 7.03 2.96 -1.62
C THR A 165 6.19 2.75 -0.36
N LYS A 166 5.20 3.62 -0.11
CA LYS A 166 4.22 3.43 0.95
C LYS A 166 3.03 2.60 0.50
N SER A 167 2.90 2.28 -0.79
CA SER A 167 1.83 1.43 -1.31
C SER A 167 1.75 0.11 -0.53
N PRO A 168 0.55 -0.40 -0.21
CA PRO A 168 0.43 -1.72 0.42
C PRO A 168 0.94 -2.85 -0.50
N PHE A 169 1.17 -2.55 -1.78
CA PHE A 169 1.72 -3.46 -2.78
C PHE A 169 3.21 -3.25 -3.03
N HIS A 170 3.89 -2.41 -2.23
CA HIS A 170 5.31 -2.12 -2.37
C HIS A 170 6.18 -3.36 -2.19
N PHE A 171 5.83 -4.27 -1.26
CA PHE A 171 6.59 -5.50 -1.03
C PHE A 171 5.91 -6.72 -1.64
N MET A 172 6.74 -7.67 -2.09
CA MET A 172 6.32 -8.92 -2.72
C MET A 172 5.37 -9.75 -1.83
N SER A 173 5.60 -9.73 -0.52
CA SER A 173 4.84 -10.56 0.42
C SER A 173 3.35 -10.22 0.42
N GLN A 174 2.98 -8.95 0.35
CA GLN A 174 1.57 -8.51 0.37
C GLN A 174 0.85 -8.92 -0.91
N LEU A 175 1.52 -8.86 -2.07
CA LEU A 175 0.97 -9.36 -3.33
C LEU A 175 0.76 -10.88 -3.28
N LEU A 176 1.72 -11.62 -2.71
CA LEU A 176 1.57 -13.06 -2.47
C LEU A 176 0.43 -13.36 -1.49
N ALA A 177 0.19 -12.52 -0.48
CA ALA A 177 -0.94 -12.69 0.42
C ALA A 177 -2.29 -12.61 -0.33
N VAL A 178 -2.42 -11.64 -1.25
CA VAL A 178 -3.62 -11.49 -2.09
C VAL A 178 -3.77 -12.70 -3.00
N GLU A 179 -2.72 -13.08 -3.73
CA GLU A 179 -2.73 -14.26 -4.62
C GLU A 179 -3.09 -15.55 -3.85
N MET A 180 -2.48 -15.78 -2.70
CA MET A 180 -2.69 -16.99 -1.91
C MET A 180 -4.14 -17.11 -1.42
N LYS A 181 -4.78 -15.99 -1.06
CA LYS A 181 -6.14 -15.96 -0.50
C LYS A 181 -7.23 -15.85 -1.58
N CYS A 182 -6.95 -15.19 -2.70
CA CYS A 182 -7.92 -14.94 -3.75
C CYS A 182 -7.80 -15.99 -4.86
N LYS A 183 -8.84 -16.82 -5.03
CA LYS A 183 -8.83 -17.94 -5.99
C LYS A 183 -9.33 -17.57 -7.38
N SER A 184 -9.71 -16.32 -7.60
CA SER A 184 -10.23 -15.82 -8.88
C SER A 184 -9.90 -14.34 -9.06
N ALA A 185 -9.91 -13.86 -10.30
CA ALA A 185 -9.72 -12.43 -10.61
C ALA A 185 -10.75 -11.54 -9.89
N GLU A 186 -11.99 -12.02 -9.74
CA GLU A 186 -13.06 -11.30 -9.05
C GLU A 186 -12.82 -11.19 -7.54
N THR A 187 -12.39 -12.27 -6.88
CA THR A 187 -12.00 -12.21 -5.46
C THR A 187 -10.77 -11.33 -5.24
N ALA A 188 -9.82 -11.37 -6.18
CA ALA A 188 -8.65 -10.50 -6.15
C ALA A 188 -9.05 -9.02 -6.30
N PHE A 189 -9.91 -8.69 -7.27
CA PHE A 189 -10.41 -7.34 -7.50
C PHE A 189 -11.13 -6.80 -6.27
N TRP A 190 -12.01 -7.62 -5.67
CA TRP A 190 -12.69 -7.29 -4.43
C TRP A 190 -11.68 -6.98 -3.30
N ALA A 191 -10.70 -7.86 -3.10
CA ALA A 191 -9.70 -7.71 -2.04
C ALA A 191 -8.84 -6.44 -2.22
N VAL A 192 -8.29 -6.20 -3.41
CA VAL A 192 -7.44 -5.01 -3.65
C VAL A 192 -8.25 -3.72 -3.60
N SER A 193 -9.52 -3.74 -4.01
CA SER A 193 -10.44 -2.60 -3.89
C SER A 193 -10.75 -2.28 -2.43
N PHE A 194 -10.93 -3.31 -1.59
CA PHE A 194 -11.08 -3.15 -0.15
C PHE A 194 -9.83 -2.61 0.53
N MET A 195 -8.64 -3.07 0.12
CA MET A 195 -7.37 -2.53 0.64
C MET A 195 -7.25 -1.04 0.32
N ARG A 196 -7.55 -0.65 -0.92
CA ARG A 196 -7.65 0.76 -1.31
C ARG A 196 -8.66 1.52 -0.47
N LEU A 197 -9.89 1.02 -0.33
CA LEU A 197 -10.96 1.67 0.42
C LEU A 197 -10.54 1.91 1.88
N TYR A 198 -9.99 0.90 2.55
CA TYR A 198 -9.59 1.00 3.96
C TYR A 198 -8.48 2.03 4.17
N ILE A 199 -7.52 2.11 3.25
CA ILE A 199 -6.48 3.13 3.28
C ILE A 199 -7.07 4.51 3.02
N ASP A 200 -7.88 4.66 1.96
CA ASP A 200 -8.48 5.93 1.56
C ASP A 200 -9.40 6.52 2.65
N ARG A 201 -10.04 5.65 3.45
CA ARG A 201 -10.89 6.04 4.60
C ARG A 201 -10.15 6.13 5.93
N GLY A 202 -8.86 5.80 5.97
CA GLY A 202 -8.07 5.81 7.21
C GLY A 202 -8.48 4.73 8.22
N PHE A 203 -9.17 3.68 7.78
CA PHE A 203 -9.50 2.52 8.62
C PHE A 203 -8.30 1.61 8.88
N MET A 204 -7.30 1.68 7.99
CA MET A 204 -6.03 0.98 8.14
C MET A 204 -4.92 1.80 7.51
N SER A 205 -3.80 1.91 8.20
CA SER A 205 -2.57 2.52 7.68
C SER A 205 -1.82 1.57 6.76
N HIS A 206 -0.96 2.10 5.89
CA HIS A 206 -0.11 1.29 5.01
C HIS A 206 0.77 0.30 5.77
N GLY A 207 1.31 0.70 6.93
CA GLY A 207 2.18 -0.13 7.75
C GLY A 207 1.46 -1.29 8.45
N GLU A 208 0.13 -1.20 8.62
CA GLU A 208 -0.67 -2.28 9.19
C GLU A 208 -0.97 -3.40 8.19
N MET A 209 -0.81 -3.16 6.88
CA MET A 209 -0.97 -4.16 5.82
C MET A 209 0.30 -5.01 5.64
N THR A 210 0.65 -5.73 6.70
CA THR A 210 1.73 -6.72 6.67
C THR A 210 1.23 -8.07 6.16
N PHE A 211 2.13 -8.92 5.64
CA PHE A 211 1.77 -10.30 5.28
C PHE A 211 0.99 -11.01 6.40
N ARG A 212 1.43 -10.84 7.65
CA ARG A 212 0.86 -11.50 8.83
C ARG A 212 -0.54 -11.00 9.17
N SER A 213 -0.81 -9.69 9.05
CA SER A 213 -2.15 -9.15 9.30
C SER A 213 -3.12 -9.55 8.19
N LEU A 214 -2.67 -9.57 6.94
CA LEU A 214 -3.45 -9.98 5.77
C LEU A 214 -3.82 -11.47 5.81
N THR A 215 -2.87 -12.34 6.17
CA THR A 215 -3.03 -13.81 6.03
C THR A 215 -3.33 -14.54 7.34
N GLY A 216 -3.02 -13.97 8.50
CA GLY A 216 -3.05 -14.63 9.80
C GLY A 216 -1.68 -15.11 10.26
N ARG A 217 -1.53 -15.54 11.53
CA ARG A 217 -0.23 -15.98 12.06
C ARG A 217 0.14 -17.42 11.69
N ASN A 218 -0.85 -18.32 11.54
CA ASN A 218 -0.69 -19.77 11.33
C ASN A 218 -1.69 -20.29 10.29
N THR A 219 -1.53 -21.54 9.84
CA THR A 219 -2.32 -22.21 8.79
C THR A 219 -3.85 -22.21 9.02
N ASN A 220 -4.29 -22.13 10.28
CA ASN A 220 -5.71 -22.05 10.66
C ASN A 220 -6.16 -20.67 11.16
N GLN A 221 -5.26 -19.69 11.19
CA GLN A 221 -5.64 -18.34 11.59
C GLN A 221 -6.17 -17.55 10.41
N LYS A 222 -7.34 -16.96 10.60
CA LYS A 222 -7.95 -16.03 9.66
C LYS A 222 -7.25 -14.67 9.78
N GLY A 223 -6.76 -14.15 8.66
CA GLY A 223 -6.24 -12.80 8.52
C GLY A 223 -7.33 -11.82 8.09
N TRP A 224 -6.93 -10.59 7.80
CA TRP A 224 -7.85 -9.56 7.33
C TRP A 224 -8.42 -9.86 5.94
N LEU A 225 -7.64 -10.48 5.04
CA LEU A 225 -8.15 -10.87 3.72
C LEU A 225 -9.27 -11.91 3.83
N ASP A 226 -9.21 -12.82 4.79
CA ASP A 226 -10.31 -13.77 5.02
C ASP A 226 -11.60 -13.05 5.43
N VAL A 227 -11.50 -11.99 6.25
CA VAL A 227 -12.65 -11.14 6.63
C VAL A 227 -13.22 -10.42 5.41
N VAL A 228 -12.37 -9.86 4.56
CA VAL A 228 -12.79 -9.16 3.33
C VAL A 228 -13.49 -10.10 2.36
N LEU A 229 -12.99 -11.33 2.20
CA LEU A 229 -13.63 -12.33 1.36
C LEU A 229 -14.97 -12.77 1.96
N GLU A 230 -15.07 -12.91 3.28
CA GLU A 230 -16.34 -13.20 3.94
C GLU A 230 -17.37 -12.07 3.76
N LYS A 231 -16.93 -10.81 3.83
CA LYS A 231 -17.78 -9.66 3.53
C LYS A 231 -18.40 -9.76 2.14
N ARG A 232 -17.69 -10.32 1.15
CA ARG A 232 -18.29 -10.57 -0.17
C ARG A 232 -19.45 -11.57 -0.09
N THR A 233 -19.26 -12.67 0.64
CA THR A 233 -20.30 -13.69 0.87
C THR A 233 -21.51 -13.12 1.60
N VAL A 234 -21.26 -12.33 2.64
CA VAL A 234 -22.31 -11.64 3.41
C VAL A 234 -23.04 -10.63 2.54
N LEU A 235 -22.35 -9.84 1.71
CA LEU A 235 -22.98 -8.91 0.79
C LEU A 235 -23.90 -9.62 -0.20
N ALA A 236 -23.46 -10.73 -0.78
CA ALA A 236 -24.28 -11.53 -1.70
C ALA A 236 -25.56 -12.05 -1.02
N TRP A 237 -25.46 -12.46 0.24
CA TRP A 237 -26.63 -12.86 1.03
C TRP A 237 -27.55 -11.69 1.37
N LEU A 238 -26.98 -10.53 1.73
CA LEU A 238 -27.73 -9.29 2.00
C LEU A 238 -28.51 -8.81 0.78
N GLN A 239 -27.92 -8.95 -0.41
CA GLN A 239 -28.52 -8.54 -1.69
C GLN A 239 -29.57 -9.53 -2.24
N GLY A 240 -29.59 -10.77 -1.75
CA GLY A 240 -30.55 -11.79 -2.18
C GLY A 240 -31.51 -12.18 -1.05
N PRO A 241 -31.29 -13.33 -0.37
CA PRO A 241 -32.26 -13.89 0.60
C PRO A 241 -32.71 -12.94 1.71
N PHE A 242 -31.83 -12.04 2.17
CA PHE A 242 -32.19 -11.10 3.22
C PHE A 242 -33.09 -9.97 2.73
N ALA A 243 -32.80 -9.42 1.55
CA ALA A 243 -33.63 -8.39 0.93
C ALA A 243 -35.05 -8.91 0.67
N ASP A 244 -35.16 -10.18 0.23
CA ASP A 244 -36.44 -10.86 0.04
C ASP A 244 -37.21 -10.99 1.37
N LYS A 245 -36.54 -11.40 2.46
CA LYS A 245 -37.14 -11.53 3.79
C LYS A 245 -37.67 -10.21 4.35
N LEU A 246 -37.00 -9.09 4.08
CA LEU A 246 -37.40 -7.77 4.57
C LEU A 246 -38.54 -7.12 3.76
N GLY A 247 -38.96 -7.75 2.64
CA GLY A 247 -40.00 -7.21 1.77
C GLY A 247 -39.67 -5.80 1.29
N LEU A 248 -38.43 -5.58 0.82
CA LEU A 248 -37.88 -4.28 0.44
C LEU A 248 -38.37 -3.78 -0.93
N ALA A 249 -39.66 -3.94 -1.22
CA ALA A 249 -40.27 -3.36 -2.43
C ALA A 249 -40.48 -1.83 -2.32
N GLU A 250 -40.32 -1.24 -1.12
CA GLU A 250 -40.59 0.17 -0.82
C GLU A 250 -39.29 1.00 -0.67
N SER A 251 -39.26 2.17 -1.30
CA SER A 251 -38.05 3.02 -1.46
C SER A 251 -37.42 3.52 -0.15
N THR A 252 -38.19 3.74 0.91
CA THR A 252 -37.69 4.22 2.22
C THR A 252 -36.84 3.18 2.93
N LYS A 253 -37.14 1.89 2.78
CA LYS A 253 -36.34 0.82 3.39
C LYS A 253 -34.97 0.63 2.71
N ALA A 254 -34.78 1.18 1.51
CA ALA A 254 -33.52 1.07 0.78
C ALA A 254 -32.40 1.90 1.43
N VAL A 255 -32.71 3.07 2.01
CA VAL A 255 -31.68 3.94 2.62
C VAL A 255 -31.10 3.31 3.89
N SER A 256 -31.95 2.82 4.79
CA SER A 256 -31.49 2.19 6.04
C SER A 256 -30.75 0.87 5.76
N LEU A 257 -31.17 0.10 4.76
CA LEU A 257 -30.41 -1.08 4.31
C LEU A 257 -29.03 -0.69 3.76
N LEU A 258 -28.92 0.38 2.97
CA LEU A 258 -27.63 0.82 2.43
C LEU A 258 -26.68 1.26 3.54
N ASP A 259 -27.16 1.96 4.57
CA ASP A 259 -26.35 2.32 5.74
C ASP A 259 -25.92 1.07 6.53
N PHE A 260 -26.81 0.10 6.71
CA PHE A 260 -26.48 -1.19 7.32
C PHE A 260 -25.42 -1.95 6.52
N ILE A 261 -25.60 -2.09 5.20
CA ILE A 261 -24.61 -2.68 4.29
C ILE A 261 -23.29 -1.93 4.40
N TRP A 262 -23.32 -0.59 4.43
CA TRP A 262 -22.11 0.21 4.58
C TRP A 262 -21.37 -0.10 5.88
N LYS A 263 -22.07 -0.12 7.01
CA LYS A 263 -21.50 -0.43 8.33
C LYS A 263 -20.88 -1.83 8.38
N VAL A 264 -21.59 -2.83 7.87
CA VAL A 264 -21.20 -4.25 7.95
C VAL A 264 -20.14 -4.63 6.91
N ILE A 265 -20.33 -4.20 5.67
CA ILE A 265 -19.49 -4.61 4.53
C ILE A 265 -18.33 -3.65 4.37
N PHE A 266 -18.57 -2.35 4.29
CA PHE A 266 -17.53 -1.38 3.90
C PHE A 266 -16.83 -0.71 5.09
N GLY A 267 -17.41 -0.79 6.30
CA GLY A 267 -16.84 -0.26 7.53
C GLY A 267 -16.08 -1.30 8.38
N PRO A 268 -15.22 -0.85 9.32
CA PRO A 268 -14.44 -1.73 10.19
C PRO A 268 -15.20 -2.17 11.46
N LYS A 269 -16.37 -1.58 11.76
CA LYS A 269 -17.13 -1.77 13.02
C LYS A 269 -17.35 -3.25 13.36
N HIS A 270 -17.55 -4.08 12.34
CA HIS A 270 -17.90 -5.49 12.49
C HIS A 270 -16.76 -6.47 12.15
N ASP A 271 -15.56 -5.97 11.82
CA ASP A 271 -14.46 -6.82 11.32
C ASP A 271 -14.01 -7.85 12.37
N ALA A 272 -13.98 -7.45 13.65
CA ALA A 272 -13.59 -8.34 14.74
C ALA A 272 -14.59 -9.48 14.95
N GLN A 273 -15.88 -9.18 14.84
CA GLN A 273 -16.98 -10.13 14.97
C GLN A 273 -17.00 -11.08 13.78
N LEU A 274 -16.91 -10.56 12.55
CA LEU A 274 -16.76 -11.35 11.33
C LEU A 274 -15.57 -12.31 11.45
N LYS A 275 -14.43 -11.82 11.94
CA LYS A 275 -13.24 -12.65 12.16
C LYS A 275 -13.44 -13.75 13.19
N ASN A 276 -14.16 -13.48 14.28
CA ASN A 276 -14.45 -14.48 15.31
C ASN A 276 -15.43 -15.53 14.81
N LEU A 277 -16.42 -15.12 14.02
CA LEU A 277 -17.46 -15.99 13.48
C LEU A 277 -16.92 -16.87 12.33
N LEU A 278 -15.99 -16.34 11.53
CA LEU A 278 -15.20 -17.12 10.57
C LEU A 278 -14.43 -18.30 11.20
N LYS A 279 -14.08 -18.22 12.48
CA LYS A 279 -13.45 -19.33 13.21
C LYS A 279 -14.45 -20.40 13.64
N GLN A 280 -15.74 -20.03 13.72
CA GLN A 280 -16.83 -20.91 14.13
C GLN A 280 -17.56 -21.54 12.92
N SER A 281 -17.15 -21.20 11.69
CA SER A 281 -17.75 -21.73 10.44
C SER A 281 -19.26 -21.52 10.34
N ARG A 282 -19.77 -20.40 10.88
CA ARG A 282 -21.20 -20.05 10.83
C ARG A 282 -21.61 -19.56 9.45
N THR A 283 -22.88 -19.77 9.11
CA THR A 283 -23.46 -19.22 7.87
C THR A 283 -23.73 -17.71 8.01
N PRO A 284 -23.85 -16.95 6.90
CA PRO A 284 -24.25 -15.54 6.95
C PRO A 284 -25.58 -15.29 7.67
N GLU A 285 -26.52 -16.24 7.60
CA GLU A 285 -27.80 -16.13 8.31
C GLU A 285 -27.62 -16.23 9.83
N GLU A 286 -26.83 -17.21 10.29
CA GLU A 286 -26.47 -17.36 11.71
C GLU A 286 -25.64 -16.16 12.21
N LEU A 287 -24.87 -15.52 11.33
CA LEU A 287 -24.09 -14.33 11.64
C LEU A 287 -25.00 -13.15 12.04
N MET A 288 -26.08 -12.95 11.29
CA MET A 288 -26.99 -11.83 11.48
C MET A 288 -27.87 -11.96 12.73
N GLY A 289 -28.06 -13.19 13.22
CA GLY A 289 -28.80 -13.47 14.45
C GLY A 289 -28.00 -13.24 15.74
N VAL A 290 -26.81 -12.63 15.68
CA VAL A 290 -25.94 -12.42 16.85
C VAL A 290 -25.59 -10.95 16.99
N ALA A 291 -25.51 -10.46 18.23
CA ALA A 291 -24.99 -9.12 18.51
C ALA A 291 -23.56 -8.93 17.96
N PRO A 292 -23.23 -7.76 17.38
CA PRO A 292 -24.06 -6.55 17.27
C PRO A 292 -24.92 -6.48 15.99
N PHE A 293 -24.88 -7.48 15.10
CA PHE A 293 -25.64 -7.43 13.84
C PHE A 293 -27.14 -7.43 14.10
N GLN A 294 -27.61 -8.26 15.03
CA GLN A 294 -29.01 -8.32 15.42
C GLN A 294 -29.52 -6.96 15.94
N GLU A 295 -28.70 -6.25 16.71
CA GLU A 295 -29.05 -4.93 17.26
C GLU A 295 -29.16 -3.88 16.16
N ASP A 296 -28.21 -3.87 15.22
CA ASP A 296 -28.24 -2.95 14.08
C ASP A 296 -29.43 -3.26 13.14
N ILE A 297 -29.79 -4.54 12.96
CA ILE A 297 -30.99 -4.94 12.20
C ILE A 297 -32.26 -4.50 12.93
N GLN A 298 -32.35 -4.70 14.25
CA GLN A 298 -33.52 -4.27 15.02
C GLN A 298 -33.70 -2.75 14.93
N SER A 299 -32.62 -1.98 15.16
CA SER A 299 -32.62 -0.52 15.02
C SER A 299 -33.10 -0.07 13.64
N MET A 300 -32.63 -0.74 12.57
CA MET A 300 -33.06 -0.46 11.20
C MET A 300 -34.56 -0.75 10.98
N THR A 301 -35.09 -1.79 11.63
CA THR A 301 -36.49 -2.19 11.50
C THR A 301 -37.40 -1.23 12.28
N ASP A 302 -36.99 -0.86 13.51
CA ASP A 302 -37.69 0.11 14.36
C ASP A 302 -37.78 1.50 13.69
N GLU A 303 -36.68 1.97 13.08
CA GLU A 303 -36.66 3.23 12.31
C GLU A 303 -37.62 3.18 11.11
N ALA A 304 -37.71 2.03 10.43
CA ALA A 304 -38.62 1.86 9.30
C ALA A 304 -40.10 1.87 9.74
N GLU A 305 -40.42 1.33 10.92
CA GLU A 305 -41.77 1.36 11.49
C GLU A 305 -42.18 2.76 11.94
N GLN A 306 -41.29 3.49 12.64
CA GLN A 306 -41.55 4.88 13.07
C GLN A 306 -41.81 5.81 11.88
N ASN A 307 -41.07 5.65 10.77
CA ASN A 307 -41.29 6.45 9.56
C ASN A 307 -42.67 6.18 8.92
N LYS A 308 -43.19 4.94 8.99
CA LYS A 308 -44.54 4.61 8.49
C LYS A 308 -45.64 5.30 9.30
N GLU A 309 -45.49 5.35 10.61
CA GLU A 309 -46.44 6.05 11.50
C GLU A 309 -46.43 7.56 11.25
N GLY A 310 -45.25 8.15 11.02
CA GLY A 310 -45.11 9.57 10.68
C GLY A 310 -45.79 9.95 9.37
N GLU A 311 -45.60 9.16 8.31
CA GLU A 311 -46.25 9.39 7.00
C GLU A 311 -47.78 9.26 7.09
N ALA A 312 -48.29 8.27 7.85
CA ALA A 312 -49.73 8.11 8.09
C ALA A 312 -50.33 9.30 8.86
N GLY A 313 -49.61 9.86 9.83
CA GLY A 313 -50.03 11.05 10.59
C GLY A 313 -50.09 12.33 9.74
N VAL A 314 -49.16 12.50 8.80
CA VAL A 314 -49.14 13.66 7.87
C VAL A 314 -50.27 13.57 6.85
N LEU A 315 -50.59 12.38 6.34
CA LEU A 315 -51.72 12.18 5.44
C LEU A 315 -53.07 12.43 6.12
N ALA A 316 -53.21 12.01 7.38
CA ALA A 316 -54.44 12.24 8.16
C ALA A 316 -54.69 13.73 8.45
N THR A 317 -53.63 14.52 8.68
CA THR A 317 -53.72 15.96 8.98
C THR A 317 -54.00 16.82 7.75
N ASN A 318 -53.53 16.42 6.56
CA ASN A 318 -53.84 17.12 5.32
C ASN A 318 -55.31 16.92 4.87
N HIS A 319 -55.95 15.81 5.24
CA HIS A 319 -57.37 15.60 4.94
C HIS A 319 -58.35 16.34 5.86
N THR A 320 -57.87 16.89 6.99
CA THR A 320 -58.73 17.62 7.94
C THR A 320 -58.72 19.15 7.73
N GLN A 321 -57.93 19.67 6.79
CA GLN A 321 -57.86 21.12 6.50
C GLN A 321 -58.63 21.57 5.24
N ASP A 322 -59.30 20.65 4.53
CA ASP A 322 -60.10 20.94 3.33
C ASP A 322 -61.64 20.89 3.56
N GLU A 323 -62.11 20.93 4.81
CA GLU A 323 -63.53 21.12 5.18
C GLU A 323 -63.77 22.51 5.81
#